data_AF-A0A7J2LUA2-F1
#
_entry.id   AF-A0A7J2LUA2-F1
#
_cell.length_a   1.000
_cell.length_b   1.000
_cell.length_c   1.000
_cell.angle_alpha   90.00
_cell.angle_beta   90.00
_cell.angle_gamma   90.00
#
_symmetry.space_group_name_H-M   'P 1'
#
loop_
_entity.id
_entity.type
_entity.pdbx_description
1 polymer ?
#
loop_
_entity_poly.entity_id
_entity_poly.type
_entity_poly.pdbx_seq_one_letter_code
_entity_poly.pdbx_strand_id
1 'polypeptide(L)'
;MQKERSDQIFEDFNLWLKTKFTNVFWFRGHKFEKAEGEGILIDGGFFSEEEAKEIFRMLNSKNPISRLNAAFIIWERNGILLKLLIVLSVVALILIYIRIRK
;
A
#
# COMPACT_ATOMS: atom_id res chain seq x y z
N MET A 1 9.91 12.15 -21.75
CA MET A 1 9.82 12.75 -20.40
C MET A 1 9.05 11.93 -19.37
N GLN A 2 7.72 11.80 -19.39
CA GLN A 2 7.01 11.12 -18.28
C GLN A 2 7.24 9.59 -18.20
N LYS A 3 7.49 8.93 -19.33
CA LYS A 3 7.79 7.47 -19.35
C LYS A 3 9.19 7.21 -18.77
N GLU A 4 10.19 7.96 -19.21
CA GLU A 4 11.56 7.90 -18.67
C GLU A 4 11.59 8.12 -17.15
N ARG A 5 10.78 9.06 -16.64
CA ARG A 5 10.66 9.27 -15.19
C ARG A 5 10.07 8.07 -14.46
N SER A 6 9.09 7.39 -15.05
CA SER A 6 8.50 6.18 -14.49
C SER A 6 9.51 5.04 -14.42
N ASP A 7 10.30 4.89 -15.48
CA ASP A 7 11.32 3.83 -15.59
C ASP A 7 12.48 4.10 -14.62
N GLN A 8 12.95 5.35 -14.53
CA GLN A 8 13.95 5.79 -13.54
C GLN A 8 13.52 5.49 -12.10
N ILE A 9 12.28 5.82 -11.73
CA ILE A 9 11.74 5.55 -10.39
C ILE A 9 11.71 4.05 -10.08
N PHE A 10 11.46 3.21 -11.09
CA PHE A 10 11.48 1.76 -10.94
C PHE A 10 12.92 1.23 -10.78
N GLU A 11 13.87 1.79 -11.50
CA GLU A 11 15.29 1.47 -11.35
C GLU A 11 15.81 1.88 -9.96
N ASP A 12 15.47 3.06 -9.48
CA ASP A 12 15.80 3.54 -8.13
C ASP A 12 15.28 2.58 -7.05
N PHE A 13 14.05 2.09 -7.21
CA PHE A 13 13.48 1.09 -6.31
C PHE A 13 14.24 -0.24 -6.36
N ASN A 14 14.60 -0.74 -7.55
CA ASN A 14 15.39 -1.96 -7.68
C ASN A 14 16.80 -1.81 -7.11
N LEU A 15 17.40 -0.63 -7.22
CA LEU A 15 18.68 -0.32 -6.59
C LEU A 15 18.54 -0.30 -5.06
N TRP A 16 17.47 0.32 -4.55
CA TRP A 16 17.13 0.30 -3.13
C TRP A 16 17.01 -1.13 -2.60
N LEU A 17 16.33 -2.03 -3.31
CA LEU A 17 16.22 -3.44 -2.91
C LEU A 17 17.57 -4.13 -2.73
N LYS A 18 18.51 -3.88 -3.63
CA LYS A 18 19.85 -4.52 -3.62
C LYS A 18 20.82 -3.91 -2.60
N THR A 19 20.62 -2.65 -2.21
CA THR A 19 21.58 -1.90 -1.39
C THR A 19 21.26 -2.00 0.11
N LYS A 20 22.28 -1.98 0.98
CA LYS A 20 22.07 -2.02 2.45
C LYS A 20 22.10 -0.64 3.12
N PHE A 21 22.17 0.44 2.33
CA PHE A 21 22.42 1.79 2.87
C PHE A 21 21.19 2.43 3.51
N THR A 22 19.99 2.14 3.01
CA THR A 22 18.75 2.73 3.52
C THR A 22 17.68 1.65 3.69
N ASN A 23 17.13 1.53 4.90
CA ASN A 23 16.10 0.53 5.18
C ASN A 23 14.71 0.95 4.74
N VAL A 24 14.49 2.23 4.39
CA VAL A 24 13.16 2.80 4.10
C VAL A 24 13.14 3.46 2.72
N PHE A 25 12.07 3.25 1.96
CA PHE A 25 11.78 3.92 0.69
C PHE A 25 10.34 4.44 0.70
N TRP A 26 10.14 5.74 0.48
CA TRP A 26 8.82 6.36 0.46
C TRP A 26 8.33 6.55 -0.97
N PHE A 27 7.12 6.08 -1.27
CA PHE A 27 6.54 6.25 -2.59
C PHE A 27 5.02 6.41 -2.55
N ARG A 28 4.52 7.51 -3.13
CA ARG A 28 3.08 7.82 -3.26
C ARG A 28 2.27 7.63 -1.97
N GLY A 29 2.86 7.99 -0.83
CA GLY A 29 2.22 7.90 0.48
C GLY A 29 2.38 6.56 1.20
N HIS A 30 3.05 5.58 0.58
CA HIS A 30 3.35 4.29 1.18
C HIS A 30 4.82 4.21 1.61
N LYS A 31 5.06 3.58 2.76
CA LYS A 31 6.39 3.33 3.33
C LYS A 31 6.80 1.89 3.05
N PHE A 32 7.86 1.70 2.27
CA PHE A 32 8.50 0.42 2.05
C PHE A 32 9.68 0.29 3.01
N GLU A 33 9.76 -0.79 3.78
CA GLU A 33 10.84 -1.05 4.72
C GLU A 33 11.39 -2.46 4.56
N LYS A 34 12.70 -2.64 4.65
CA LYS A 34 13.29 -3.99 4.65
C LYS A 34 12.98 -4.69 5.96
N ALA A 35 12.43 -5.90 5.88
CA ALA A 35 12.20 -6.72 7.07
C ALA A 35 13.50 -7.42 7.51
N GLU A 36 13.50 -8.02 8.70
CA GLU A 36 14.61 -8.88 9.19
C GLU A 36 14.68 -10.26 8.48
N GLY A 37 13.88 -10.45 7.43
CA GLY A 37 13.95 -11.58 6.49
C GLY A 37 13.95 -11.06 5.05
N GLU A 38 14.02 -11.94 4.04
CA GLU A 38 14.05 -11.58 2.60
C GLU A 38 12.75 -10.90 2.08
N GLY A 39 11.93 -10.34 2.98
CA GLY A 39 10.70 -9.63 2.66
C GLY A 39 10.75 -8.13 2.96
N ILE A 40 9.66 -7.46 2.61
CA ILE A 40 9.49 -6.01 2.70
C ILE A 40 8.20 -5.71 3.43
N LEU A 41 8.27 -4.80 4.39
CA LEU A 41 7.10 -4.23 5.04
C LEU A 41 6.60 -3.05 4.21
N ILE A 42 5.32 -3.06 3.80
CA ILE A 42 4.67 -1.93 3.16
C ILE A 42 3.56 -1.45 4.10
N ASP A 43 3.71 -0.23 4.63
CA ASP A 43 2.85 0.32 5.69
C ASP A 43 2.63 -0.65 6.87
N GLY A 44 3.67 -1.41 7.22
CA GLY A 44 3.66 -2.40 8.29
C GLY A 44 3.11 -3.79 7.91
N GLY A 45 2.57 -3.98 6.70
CA GLY A 45 2.19 -5.31 6.20
C GLY A 45 3.37 -6.01 5.53
N PHE A 46 3.58 -7.31 5.79
CA PHE A 46 4.68 -8.09 5.20
C PHE A 46 4.35 -8.60 3.79
N PHE A 47 5.33 -8.45 2.89
CA PHE A 47 5.28 -8.87 1.49
C PHE A 47 6.60 -9.53 1.08
N SER A 48 6.58 -10.44 0.12
CA SER A 48 7.81 -10.91 -0.53
C SER A 48 8.43 -9.80 -1.39
N GLU A 49 9.70 -9.98 -1.79
CA GLU A 49 10.35 -9.04 -2.71
C GLU A 49 9.60 -8.92 -4.05
N GLU A 50 9.10 -10.03 -4.58
CA GLU A 50 8.32 -10.09 -5.83
C GLU A 50 6.98 -9.36 -5.68
N GLU A 51 6.26 -9.61 -4.59
CA GLU A 51 5.01 -8.92 -4.28
C GLU A 51 5.22 -7.41 -4.16
N ALA A 52 6.27 -6.99 -3.46
CA ALA A 52 6.59 -5.57 -3.30
C ALA A 52 6.96 -4.90 -4.63
N LYS A 53 7.70 -5.58 -5.51
CA LYS A 53 7.98 -5.09 -6.87
C LYS A 53 6.69 -4.92 -7.67
N GLU A 54 5.77 -5.86 -7.60
CA GLU A 54 4.52 -5.80 -8.34
C GLU A 54 3.60 -4.70 -7.80
N ILE A 55 3.50 -4.57 -6.48
CA ILE A 55 2.81 -3.44 -5.82
C ILE A 55 3.41 -2.11 -6.25
N PHE A 56 4.74 -2.00 -6.28
CA PHE A 56 5.42 -0.79 -6.72
C PHE A 56 5.12 -0.47 -8.19
N ARG A 57 5.13 -1.46 -9.09
CA ARG A 57 4.73 -1.27 -10.50
C ARG A 57 3.29 -0.78 -10.61
N MET A 58 2.38 -1.39 -9.87
CA MET A 58 0.97 -1.00 -9.85
C MET A 58 0.79 0.43 -9.31
N LEU A 59 1.50 0.82 -8.25
CA LEU A 59 1.50 2.18 -7.72
C LEU A 59 2.10 3.19 -8.71
N ASN A 60 3.16 2.81 -9.43
CA ASN A 60 3.84 3.66 -10.41
C ASN A 60 3.05 3.76 -11.73
N SER A 61 2.13 2.83 -12.00
CA SER A 61 1.28 2.80 -13.19
C SER A 61 0.54 4.12 -13.41
N LYS A 62 0.28 4.42 -14.69
CA LYS A 62 -0.58 5.53 -15.11
C LYS A 62 -2.05 5.22 -14.91
N ASN A 63 -2.42 3.93 -14.91
CA ASN A 63 -3.80 3.50 -14.77
C ASN A 63 -4.28 3.72 -13.32
N PRO A 64 -5.30 4.56 -13.08
CA PRO A 64 -5.84 4.77 -11.74
C PRO A 64 -6.36 3.48 -11.09
N ILE A 65 -6.91 2.55 -11.87
CA ILE A 65 -7.43 1.27 -11.37
C ILE A 65 -6.29 0.41 -10.80
N SER A 66 -5.15 0.34 -11.50
CA SER A 66 -3.97 -0.39 -11.01
C SER A 66 -3.46 0.18 -9.69
N ARG A 67 -3.45 1.50 -9.55
CA ARG A 67 -3.01 2.17 -8.31
C ARG A 67 -3.96 1.90 -7.15
N LEU A 68 -5.26 1.96 -7.40
CA LEU A 68 -6.27 1.60 -6.41
C LEU A 68 -6.11 0.13 -6.01
N ASN A 69 -5.88 -0.76 -6.97
CA ASN A 69 -5.66 -2.19 -6.68
C ASN A 69 -4.45 -2.40 -5.75
N ALA A 70 -3.33 -1.72 -6.01
CA ALA A 70 -2.19 -1.76 -5.10
C ALA A 70 -2.53 -1.24 -3.69
N ALA A 71 -3.24 -0.11 -3.59
CA ALA A 71 -3.67 0.42 -2.30
C ALA A 71 -4.59 -0.57 -1.55
N PHE A 72 -5.51 -1.23 -2.25
CA PHE A 72 -6.38 -2.28 -1.68
C PHE A 72 -5.58 -3.46 -1.15
N ILE A 73 -4.60 -3.96 -1.92
CA ILE A 73 -3.72 -5.07 -1.49
C ILE A 73 -2.94 -4.69 -0.22
N ILE A 74 -2.40 -3.47 -0.16
CA ILE A 74 -1.70 -2.96 1.03
C ILE A 74 -2.67 -2.89 2.22
N TRP A 75 -3.87 -2.35 2.02
CA TRP A 75 -4.88 -2.18 3.07
C TRP A 75 -5.45 -3.49 3.60
N GLU A 76 -5.53 -4.51 2.76
CA GLU A 76 -5.94 -5.84 3.18
C GLU A 76 -4.87 -6.43 4.12
N ARG A 77 -3.60 -6.36 3.71
CA ARG A 77 -2.50 -6.93 4.49
C ARG A 77 -2.28 -6.24 5.84
N ASN A 78 -2.48 -4.92 5.91
CA ASN A 78 -2.33 -4.16 7.16
C ASN A 78 -3.62 -4.08 8.02
N GLY A 79 -4.69 -4.75 7.57
CA GLY A 79 -5.96 -4.84 8.29
C GLY A 79 -6.79 -3.55 8.31
N ILE A 80 -6.46 -2.55 7.47
CA ILE A 80 -7.26 -1.32 7.33
C ILE A 80 -8.67 -1.64 6.85
N LEU A 81 -8.83 -2.57 5.91
CA LEU A 81 -10.16 -2.93 5.38
C LEU A 81 -11.11 -3.41 6.48
N LEU A 82 -10.61 -4.27 7.39
CA LEU A 82 -11.39 -4.75 8.53
C LEU A 82 -11.76 -3.61 9.49
N LYS A 83 -10.78 -2.75 9.82
CA LYS A 83 -11.03 -1.59 10.70
C LYS A 83 -12.10 -0.66 10.12
N LEU A 84 -12.04 -0.42 8.81
CA LEU A 84 -12.99 0.44 8.11
C LEU A 84 -14.40 -0.16 8.12
N LEU A 85 -14.51 -1.48 7.91
CA LEU A 85 -15.79 -2.20 8.03
C LEU A 85 -16.40 -2.07 9.43
N ILE A 86 -15.59 -2.26 10.48
CA ILE A 86 -16.06 -2.13 11.88
C ILE A 86 -16.59 -0.72 12.14
N VAL A 87 -15.85 0.31 11.72
CA VAL A 87 -16.27 1.71 11.88
C VAL A 87 -17.59 1.96 11.15
N LEU A 88 -17.73 1.49 9.91
CA LEU A 88 -18.97 1.64 9.13
C LEU A 88 -20.16 0.91 9.79
N SER A 89 -19.94 -0.28 10.34
CA SER A 89 -20.98 -1.02 11.07
C SER A 89 -21.47 -0.24 12.29
N VAL A 90 -20.57 0.36 13.07
CA VAL A 90 -20.93 1.20 14.23
C VAL A 90 -21.72 2.43 13.78
N VAL A 91 -21.27 3.12 12.73
CA VAL A 91 -21.98 4.28 12.17
C VAL A 91 -23.40 3.91 11.71
N ALA A 92 -23.55 2.78 11.00
CA ALA A 92 -24.85 2.29 10.56
C ALA A 92 -25.80 2.03 11.74
N LEU A 93 -25.30 1.40 12.82
CA LEU A 93 -26.09 1.16 14.03
C LEU A 93 -26.57 2.46 14.68
N ILE A 94 -25.69 3.48 14.75
CA ILE A 94 -26.06 4.81 15.27
C ILE A 94 -27.17 5.43 14.41
N LEU A 95 -27.04 5.38 13.09
CA LEU A 95 -28.04 5.92 12.18
C LEU A 95 -29.39 5.21 12.33
N ILE A 96 -29.38 3.88 12.45
CA ILE A 96 -30.60 3.08 12.70
C ILE A 96 -31.24 3.47 14.03
N TYR A 97 -30.44 3.61 15.09
CA TYR A 97 -30.94 4.02 16.40
C TYR A 97 -31.62 5.41 16.34
N ILE A 98 -30.97 6.39 15.70
CA ILE A 98 -31.54 7.73 15.52
C ILE A 98 -32.83 7.66 14.69
N ARG A 99 -32.87 6.84 13.64
CA ARG A 99 -34.03 6.66 12.75
C ARG A 99 -35.24 6.06 13.47
N ILE A 100 -35.02 5.17 14.45
CA ILE A 100 -36.08 4.51 15.23
C ILE A 100 -36.58 5.40 16.37
N ARG A 101 -35.70 6.22 16.96
CA ARG A 101 -36.01 7.05 18.14
C ARG A 101 -36.61 8.42 17.78
N LYS A 102 -36.51 8.85 16.52
CA LYS A 102 -37.26 9.98 15.96
C LYS A 102 -38.53 9.48 15.27
#